data_AF-A0A7S0B4M1-F1
#
_entry.id   AF-A0A7S0B4M1-F1
#
_cell.length_a   1.000
_cell.length_b   1.000
_cell.length_c   1.000
_cell.angle_alpha   90.00
_cell.angle_beta   90.00
_cell.angle_gamma   90.00
#
_symmetry.space_group_name_H-M   'P 1'
#
loop_
_entity.id
_entity.type
_entity.pdbx_description
1 polymer ?
#
loop_
_entity_poly.entity_id
_entity_poly.type
_entity_poly.pdbx_seq_one_letter_code
_entity_poly.pdbx_strand_id
1 'polypeptide(L)'
;FGLGDYVVADFDYFGMPFKAWCLVPARDAETGEPMPPAVASAFGGHGPNYAYLCLPDPSKVPLTEAGFIEIRKQQKVGRMATLARRVVEHLGGKVSHRRGLRKFAALYVRYPSRHGWAEMVSQIAGHPEWATWHHHAA
;
A
#
# COMPACT_ATOMS: atom_id res chain seq x y z
N PHE A 1 -16.03 -8.33 -14.12
CA PHE A 1 -15.27 -8.97 -13.01
C PHE A 1 -16.23 -9.85 -12.23
N GLY A 2 -15.73 -10.90 -11.60
CA GLY A 2 -16.47 -11.73 -10.64
C GLY A 2 -15.91 -11.57 -9.22
N LEU A 3 -16.66 -12.01 -8.21
CA LEU A 3 -16.12 -12.19 -6.86
C LEU A 3 -15.06 -13.31 -6.92
N GLY A 4 -13.87 -13.04 -6.41
CA GLY A 4 -12.85 -14.06 -6.20
C GLY A 4 -13.09 -14.85 -4.92
N ASP A 5 -12.15 -15.74 -4.61
CA ASP A 5 -12.12 -16.60 -3.43
C ASP A 5 -11.30 -16.02 -2.26
N TYR A 6 -10.69 -14.85 -2.45
CA TYR A 6 -9.83 -14.20 -1.47
C TYR A 6 -10.49 -12.95 -0.87
N VAL A 7 -10.72 -12.97 0.45
CA VAL A 7 -11.16 -11.80 1.23
C VAL A 7 -9.94 -10.93 1.55
N VAL A 8 -10.01 -9.65 1.16
CA VAL A 8 -8.93 -8.67 1.36
C VAL A 8 -9.09 -7.92 2.68
N ALA A 9 -10.33 -7.66 3.09
CA ALA A 9 -10.63 -6.96 4.33
C ALA A 9 -12.08 -7.22 4.78
N ASP A 10 -12.36 -7.00 6.05
CA ASP A 10 -13.71 -6.89 6.58
C ASP A 10 -13.96 -5.43 6.98
N PHE A 11 -15.17 -4.92 6.77
CA PHE A 11 -15.56 -3.58 7.20
C PHE A 11 -17.02 -3.56 7.66
N ASP A 12 -17.33 -2.70 8.62
CA ASP A 12 -18.70 -2.47 9.08
C ASP A 12 -19.39 -1.45 8.17
N TYR A 13 -20.62 -1.76 7.76
CA TYR A 13 -21.48 -0.83 7.05
C TYR A 13 -22.89 -0.91 7.66
N PHE A 14 -23.25 0.12 8.43
CA PHE A 14 -24.50 0.20 9.21
C PHE A 14 -24.67 -0.92 10.24
N GLY A 15 -23.60 -1.27 10.98
CA GLY A 15 -23.65 -2.32 12.01
C GLY A 15 -23.67 -3.74 11.46
N MET A 16 -23.52 -3.89 10.14
CA MET A 16 -23.43 -5.17 9.47
C MET A 16 -22.00 -5.37 8.93
N PRO A 17 -21.35 -6.51 9.24
CA PRO A 17 -20.03 -6.81 8.71
C PRO A 17 -20.12 -7.20 7.24
N PHE A 18 -19.35 -6.53 6.39
CA PHE A 18 -19.17 -6.87 4.98
C PHE A 18 -17.73 -7.31 4.73
N LYS A 19 -17.58 -8.25 3.79
CA LYS A 19 -16.28 -8.72 3.31
C LYS A 19 -15.94 -8.04 2.00
N ALA A 20 -14.79 -7.41 1.94
CA ALA A 20 -14.19 -6.91 0.70
C ALA A 20 -13.46 -8.07 0.02
N TRP A 21 -13.91 -8.46 -1.17
CA TRP A 21 -13.32 -9.55 -1.94
C TRP A 21 -12.36 -9.02 -3.01
N CYS A 22 -11.27 -9.75 -3.22
CA CYS A 22 -10.42 -9.58 -4.37
C CYS A 22 -11.20 -10.00 -5.61
N LEU A 23 -11.37 -9.09 -6.57
CA LEU A 23 -12.08 -9.40 -7.80
C LEU A 23 -11.21 -10.24 -8.73
N VAL A 24 -11.81 -11.26 -9.32
CA VAL A 24 -11.19 -12.04 -10.39
C VAL A 24 -11.65 -11.50 -11.75
N PRO A 25 -10.79 -11.52 -12.78
CA PRO A 25 -11.21 -11.16 -14.12
C PRO A 25 -12.38 -12.04 -14.53
N ALA A 26 -13.47 -11.42 -14.98
CA ALA A 26 -14.52 -12.18 -15.63
C ALA A 26 -13.98 -12.68 -16.97
N ARG A 27 -14.33 -13.90 -17.34
CA ARG A 27 -13.89 -14.54 -18.57
C ARG A 27 -15.01 -14.52 -19.59
N ASP A 28 -14.64 -14.36 -20.85
CA ASP A 28 -15.55 -14.52 -21.97
C ASP A 28 -16.04 -15.97 -22.04
N ALA A 29 -17.32 -16.18 -22.34
CA ALA A 29 -17.94 -17.50 -22.26
C ALA A 29 -17.55 -18.42 -23.42
N GLU A 30 -17.22 -17.86 -24.59
CA GLU A 30 -16.89 -18.62 -25.79
C GLU A 30 -15.39 -18.92 -25.87
N THR A 31 -14.57 -17.93 -25.56
CA THR A 31 -13.10 -18.00 -25.70
C THR A 31 -12.38 -18.33 -24.39
N GLY A 32 -13.03 -18.13 -23.25
CA GLY A 32 -12.42 -18.29 -21.93
C GLY A 32 -11.37 -17.21 -21.59
N GLU A 33 -11.13 -16.23 -22.46
CA GLU A 33 -10.15 -15.18 -22.22
C GLU A 33 -10.61 -14.21 -21.13
N PRO A 34 -9.70 -13.65 -20.31
CA PRO A 34 -10.06 -12.61 -19.36
C PRO A 34 -10.55 -11.37 -20.13
N MET A 35 -11.74 -10.86 -19.81
CA MET A 35 -12.28 -9.68 -20.46
C MET A 35 -11.50 -8.38 -20.19
N PRO A 36 -10.98 -8.09 -18.98
CA PRO A 36 -10.37 -6.78 -18.74
C PRO A 36 -9.13 -6.44 -19.60
N PRO A 37 -8.20 -7.37 -19.91
CA PRO A 37 -7.09 -7.10 -20.83
C PRO A 37 -7.57 -6.95 -22.28
N ALA A 38 -8.57 -7.75 -22.70
CA ALA A 38 -9.17 -7.64 -24.03
C ALA A 38 -9.81 -6.26 -24.24
N VAL A 39 -10.61 -5.78 -23.28
CA VAL A 39 -11.19 -4.43 -23.32
C VAL A 39 -10.10 -3.37 -23.32
N ALA A 40 -9.10 -3.46 -22.43
CA ALA A 40 -8.03 -2.47 -22.41
C ALA A 40 -7.28 -2.40 -23.75
N SER A 41 -6.94 -3.56 -24.34
CA SER A 41 -6.26 -3.66 -25.63
C SER A 41 -7.09 -3.05 -26.77
N ALA A 42 -8.40 -3.32 -26.80
CA ALA A 42 -9.31 -2.76 -27.81
C ALA A 42 -9.34 -1.21 -27.83
N PHE A 43 -8.98 -0.57 -26.72
CA PHE A 43 -8.87 0.89 -26.60
C PHE A 43 -7.41 1.38 -26.45
N GLY A 44 -6.41 0.57 -26.81
CA GLY A 44 -4.99 0.95 -26.81
C GLY A 44 -4.31 1.00 -25.44
N GLY A 45 -4.91 0.42 -24.40
CA GLY A 45 -4.39 0.33 -23.04
C GLY A 45 -3.61 -0.96 -22.74
N HIS A 46 -2.77 -0.93 -21.69
CA HIS A 46 -1.88 -2.05 -21.30
C HIS A 46 -2.57 -3.17 -20.48
N GLY A 47 -3.86 -3.03 -20.19
CA GLY A 47 -4.58 -3.91 -19.27
C GLY A 47 -4.21 -3.69 -17.78
N PRO A 48 -5.03 -4.22 -16.87
CA PRO A 48 -4.75 -4.13 -15.44
C PRO A 48 -3.63 -5.10 -15.02
N ASN A 49 -2.77 -4.67 -14.09
CA ASN A 49 -1.76 -5.55 -13.50
C ASN A 49 -2.35 -6.31 -12.31
N TYR A 50 -2.82 -7.52 -12.57
CA TYR A 50 -3.45 -8.40 -11.57
C TYR A 50 -2.58 -8.69 -10.34
N ALA A 51 -1.26 -8.67 -10.48
CA ALA A 51 -0.35 -8.90 -9.36
C ALA A 51 -0.45 -7.83 -8.25
N TYR A 52 -1.03 -6.67 -8.56
CA TYR A 52 -1.16 -5.56 -7.61
C TYR A 52 -2.60 -5.20 -7.26
N LEU A 53 -3.62 -5.73 -7.96
CA LEU A 53 -5.02 -5.34 -7.74
C LEU A 53 -5.50 -5.65 -6.31
N CYS A 54 -5.02 -6.74 -5.72
CA CYS A 54 -5.46 -7.20 -4.41
C CYS A 54 -4.40 -7.03 -3.33
N LEU A 55 -3.34 -6.29 -3.63
CA LEU A 55 -2.33 -5.91 -2.64
C LEU A 55 -2.71 -4.57 -2.02
N PRO A 56 -2.81 -4.47 -0.68
CA PRO A 56 -3.06 -3.19 0.00
C PRO A 56 -2.11 -2.10 -0.51
N ASP A 57 -2.66 -1.02 -1.04
CA ASP A 57 -1.91 0.08 -1.66
C ASP A 57 -1.24 0.94 -0.56
N PRO A 58 0.10 1.03 -0.51
CA PRO A 58 0.80 1.82 0.50
C PRO A 58 0.41 3.30 0.47
N SER A 59 -0.15 3.79 -0.64
CA SER A 59 -0.63 5.16 -0.80
C SER A 59 -2.01 5.40 -0.18
N LYS A 60 -2.74 4.33 0.16
CA LYS A 60 -4.15 4.39 0.58
C LYS A 60 -4.46 3.70 1.90
N VAL A 61 -3.65 2.71 2.32
CA VAL A 61 -3.84 2.04 3.62
C VAL A 61 -3.88 3.08 4.76
N PRO A 62 -4.66 2.84 5.82
CA PRO A 62 -4.62 3.69 7.02
C PRO A 62 -3.20 3.77 7.59
N LEU A 63 -2.83 4.94 8.13
CA LEU A 63 -1.56 5.13 8.83
C LEU A 63 -1.66 4.61 10.27
N THR A 64 -1.85 3.29 10.40
CA THR A 64 -2.00 2.55 11.66
C THR A 64 -1.08 1.33 11.66
N GLU A 65 -0.95 0.67 12.82
CA GLU A 65 -0.18 -0.57 12.92
C GLU A 65 -0.71 -1.67 11.98
N ALA A 66 -2.03 -1.81 11.86
CA ALA A 66 -2.64 -2.76 10.93
C ALA A 66 -2.25 -2.46 9.47
N GLY A 67 -2.33 -1.19 9.05
CA GLY A 67 -1.89 -0.78 7.71
C GLY A 67 -0.41 -1.03 7.46
N PHE A 68 0.44 -0.76 8.45
CA PHE A 68 1.87 -1.09 8.40
C PHE A 68 2.14 -2.59 8.24
N ILE A 69 1.44 -3.43 9.02
CA ILE A 69 1.55 -4.89 8.92
C ILE A 69 1.18 -5.36 7.51
N GLU A 70 0.10 -4.84 6.92
CA GLU A 70 -0.33 -5.18 5.57
C GLU A 70 0.70 -4.81 4.49
N ILE A 71 1.34 -3.65 4.60
CA ILE A 71 2.42 -3.27 3.67
C ILE A 71 3.69 -4.08 3.92
N ARG A 72 4.01 -4.40 5.17
CA ARG A 72 5.18 -5.19 5.54
C ARG A 72 5.10 -6.63 5.01
N LYS A 73 3.92 -7.27 5.08
CA LYS A 73 3.67 -8.61 4.53
C LYS A 73 4.07 -8.75 3.05
N GLN A 74 4.01 -7.65 2.30
CA GLN A 74 4.33 -7.65 0.87
C GLN A 74 5.84 -7.70 0.58
N GLN A 75 6.70 -7.51 1.59
CA GLN A 75 8.16 -7.64 1.49
C GLN A 75 8.80 -6.80 0.36
N LYS A 76 8.20 -5.65 0.02
CA LYS A 76 8.72 -4.73 -1.00
C LYS A 76 9.16 -3.41 -0.37
N VAL A 77 10.47 -3.14 -0.41
CA VAL A 77 11.08 -1.89 0.11
C VAL A 77 10.44 -0.64 -0.48
N GLY A 78 10.11 -0.63 -1.77
CA GLY A 78 9.46 0.52 -2.41
C GLY A 78 8.09 0.85 -1.82
N ARG A 79 7.31 -0.18 -1.45
CA ARG A 79 5.97 0.00 -0.86
C ARG A 79 6.06 0.46 0.58
N MET A 80 7.00 -0.12 1.35
CA MET A 80 7.31 0.37 2.69
C MET A 80 7.80 1.83 2.69
N ALA A 81 8.62 2.21 1.70
CA ALA A 81 9.07 3.59 1.54
C ALA A 81 7.91 4.55 1.23
N THR A 82 6.93 4.14 0.43
CA THR A 82 5.72 4.93 0.18
C THR A 82 4.90 5.14 1.46
N LEU A 83 4.75 4.10 2.30
CA LEU A 83 4.07 4.22 3.59
C LEU A 83 4.83 5.16 4.52
N ALA A 84 6.14 4.98 4.69
CA ALA A 84 6.98 5.83 5.53
C ALA A 84 6.97 7.30 5.07
N ARG A 85 6.95 7.56 3.74
CA ARG A 85 6.76 8.91 3.21
C ARG A 85 5.43 9.52 3.66
N ARG A 86 4.33 8.76 3.61
CA ARG A 86 3.02 9.26 4.07
C ARG A 86 3.01 9.59 5.56
N VAL A 87 3.74 8.83 6.39
CA VAL A 87 3.91 9.15 7.81
C VAL A 87 4.65 10.49 7.97
N VAL A 88 5.72 10.72 7.20
CA VAL A 88 6.44 12.01 7.19
C VAL A 88 5.51 13.15 6.81
N GLU A 89 4.75 12.99 5.72
CA GLU A 89 3.80 13.99 5.22
C GLU A 89 2.67 14.26 6.23
N HIS A 90 2.16 13.22 6.89
CA HIS A 90 1.13 13.34 7.92
C HIS A 90 1.60 14.10 9.16
N LEU A 91 2.89 14.02 9.48
CA LEU A 91 3.52 14.75 10.58
C LEU A 91 4.00 16.16 10.18
N GLY A 92 3.66 16.63 8.97
CA GLY A 92 4.03 17.97 8.48
C GLY A 92 5.43 18.07 7.85
N GLY A 93 6.08 16.93 7.62
CA GLY A 93 7.37 16.85 6.96
C GLY A 93 7.26 16.67 5.44
N LYS A 94 8.39 16.78 4.77
CA LYS A 94 8.56 16.44 3.34
C LYS A 94 9.83 15.63 3.16
N VAL A 95 9.79 14.60 2.34
CA VAL A 95 10.99 13.80 2.04
C VAL A 95 11.92 14.59 1.11
N SER A 96 13.12 14.92 1.59
CA SER A 96 14.17 15.61 0.83
C SER A 96 15.14 14.64 0.15
N HIS A 97 15.38 13.47 0.74
CA HIS A 97 16.36 12.49 0.23
C HIS A 97 15.76 11.10 0.00
N ARG A 98 15.36 10.81 -1.24
CA ARG A 98 14.77 9.52 -1.65
C ARG A 98 15.63 8.29 -1.30
N ARG A 99 16.96 8.41 -1.39
CA ARG A 99 17.89 7.31 -1.03
C ARG A 99 17.88 7.04 0.47
N GLY A 100 17.80 8.09 1.30
CA GLY A 100 17.70 7.98 2.76
C GLY A 100 16.41 7.27 3.17
N LEU A 101 15.27 7.72 2.65
CA LEU A 101 13.97 7.07 2.84
C LEU A 101 13.99 5.58 2.45
N ARG A 102 14.60 5.23 1.30
CA ARG A 102 14.68 3.82 0.88
C ARG A 102 15.56 2.97 1.79
N LYS A 103 16.67 3.52 2.30
CA LYS A 103 17.51 2.83 3.30
C LYS A 103 16.74 2.61 4.60
N PHE A 104 16.06 3.63 5.09
CA PHE A 104 15.20 3.56 6.26
C PHE A 104 14.12 2.48 6.09
N ALA A 105 13.34 2.53 5.00
CA ALA A 105 12.30 1.55 4.71
C ALA A 105 12.83 0.11 4.58
N ALA A 106 14.07 -0.08 4.13
CA ALA A 106 14.67 -1.41 4.03
C ALA A 106 14.89 -2.07 5.39
N LEU A 107 15.09 -1.31 6.48
CA LEU A 107 15.22 -1.85 7.83
C LEU A 107 13.96 -2.61 8.25
N TYR A 108 12.79 -2.01 8.03
CA TYR A 108 11.48 -2.55 8.39
C TYR A 108 11.04 -3.74 7.53
N VAL A 109 11.60 -3.88 6.33
CA VAL A 109 11.37 -5.07 5.49
C VAL A 109 12.34 -6.20 5.84
N ARG A 110 13.63 -5.90 6.04
CA ARG A 110 14.68 -6.91 6.26
C ARG A 110 14.69 -7.50 7.66
N TYR A 111 14.31 -6.73 8.68
CA TYR A 111 14.37 -7.16 10.08
C TYR A 111 13.02 -7.01 10.79
N PRO A 112 11.98 -7.77 10.38
CA PRO A 112 10.61 -7.59 10.86
C PRO A 112 10.43 -7.91 12.36
N SER A 113 11.31 -8.71 12.97
CA SER A 113 11.29 -9.02 14.40
C SER A 113 11.89 -7.91 15.28
N ARG A 114 12.67 -7.00 14.69
CA ARG A 114 13.32 -5.89 15.41
C ARG A 114 12.59 -4.58 15.27
N HIS A 115 11.80 -4.44 14.19
CA HIS A 115 11.20 -3.17 13.83
C HIS A 115 9.68 -3.23 13.72
N GLY A 116 9.02 -2.36 14.49
CA GLY A 116 7.57 -2.25 14.58
C GLY A 116 7.02 -0.89 14.15
N TRP A 117 5.69 -0.76 14.17
CA TRP A 117 5.00 0.46 13.78
C TRP A 117 5.36 1.65 14.69
N ALA A 118 5.27 1.49 16.01
CA ALA A 118 5.55 2.55 16.97
C ALA A 118 6.99 3.09 16.83
N GLU A 119 7.97 2.19 16.60
CA GLU A 119 9.35 2.59 16.35
C GLU A 119 9.49 3.37 15.04
N MET A 120 8.82 2.95 13.95
CA MET A 120 8.81 3.71 12.69
C MET A 120 8.34 5.15 12.90
N VAL A 121 7.19 5.30 13.55
CA VAL A 121 6.61 6.63 13.80
C VAL A 121 7.54 7.46 14.68
N SER A 122 8.08 6.86 15.75
CA SER A 122 9.03 7.54 16.65
C SER A 122 10.30 8.02 15.93
N GLN A 123 10.92 7.15 15.11
CA GLN A 123 12.12 7.51 14.33
C GLN A 123 11.84 8.62 13.30
N ILE A 124 10.65 8.65 12.70
CA ILE A 124 10.24 9.71 11.76
C ILE A 124 9.95 11.02 12.52
N ALA A 125 9.27 10.95 13.65
CA ALA A 125 8.99 12.10 14.52
C ALA A 125 10.27 12.72 15.10
N GLY A 126 11.35 11.93 15.21
CA GLY A 126 12.70 12.42 15.52
C GLY A 126 13.36 13.24 14.41
N HIS A 127 12.63 13.62 13.36
CA HIS A 127 13.05 14.49 12.27
C HIS A 127 14.35 14.03 11.57
N PRO A 128 14.36 12.84 10.95
CA PRO A 128 15.58 12.31 10.35
C PRO A 128 16.04 13.18 9.18
N GLU A 129 17.35 13.26 8.96
CA GLU A 129 18.01 14.12 7.97
C GLU A 129 17.52 13.93 6.52
N TRP A 130 16.90 12.79 6.22
CA TRP A 130 16.33 12.51 4.89
C TRP A 130 14.94 13.14 4.66
N ALA A 131 14.41 13.85 5.65
CA ALA A 131 13.19 14.65 5.60
C ALA A 131 13.45 16.08 6.11
N THR A 132 12.64 17.02 5.62
CA THR A 132 12.63 18.43 6.05
C THR A 132 11.29 18.76 6.70
N TRP A 133 11.31 19.64 7.70
CA TRP A 133 10.15 19.95 8.54
C TRP A 133 9.91 21.45 8.54
N HIS A 134 8.67 21.87 8.35
CA HIS A 134 8.30 23.29 8.39
C HIS A 134 7.60 23.59 9.71
N HIS A 135 8.21 24.43 10.54
CA HIS A 135 7.69 24.79 11.86
C HIS A 135 6.46 25.72 11.84
N HIS A 136 5.90 26.01 10.66
CA HIS A 136 4.81 26.97 10.47
C HIS A 136 3.53 26.36 9.84
N ALA A 137 3.48 25.04 9.69
CA ALA A 137 2.25 24.35 9.28
C ALA A 137 1.45 23.95 10.52
N ALA A 138 0.74 24.90 11.12
CA ALA A 138 -0.29 24.68 12.13
C ALA A 138 -1.56 25.41 11.72
#